data_AF-A0A7V3REM3-F1
#
_entry.id   AF-A0A7V3REM3-F1
#
_cell.length_a   1.000
_cell.length_b   1.000
_cell.length_c   1.000
_cell.angle_alpha   90.00
_cell.angle_beta   90.00
_cell.angle_gamma   90.00
#
_symmetry.space_group_name_H-M   'P 1'
#
loop_
_entity.id
_entity.type
_entity.pdbx_description
1 polymer ?
#
loop_
_entity_poly.entity_id
_entity_poly.type
_entity_poly.pdbx_seq_one_letter_code
_entity_poly.pdbx_strand_id
1 'polypeptide(L)'
;MKRVLTIFLIGVLGLASVSLAQKIEVVFWEAMEAKLGTTLQTITDLFNKENPNIEVKLVFVGNGDQLDSKILAAAQAKTLPTIAQVYPAWAGSLVAQGVVTPMDSFSDFSTVASQLYPSIIDMSNVNGGVYTLPFNQSIYVLYYRPLMFEQAGITPPKTMDELANDAKLLTVVQNGKTVRYGLGFRTTYGVLTAVARQFGGGKYITPEGSLTINSPQNVQALTFL
;
A
#
# COMPACT_ATOMS: atom_id res chain seq x y z
N MET A 1 16.34 85.76 -11.50
CA MET A 1 16.35 85.37 -10.08
C MET A 1 15.42 84.18 -9.89
N LYS A 2 15.99 83.04 -9.51
CA LYS A 2 15.30 81.74 -9.34
C LYS A 2 14.52 81.74 -8.03
N ARG A 3 13.27 81.27 -8.03
CA ARG A 3 12.58 80.79 -6.82
C ARG A 3 11.98 79.42 -7.08
N VAL A 4 12.28 78.54 -6.13
CA VAL A 4 12.01 77.11 -6.02
C VAL A 4 10.53 76.89 -5.74
N LEU A 5 9.92 75.86 -6.33
CA LEU A 5 8.82 75.14 -5.69
C LEU A 5 8.82 73.68 -6.16
N THR A 6 9.36 72.81 -5.31
CA THR A 6 9.27 71.35 -5.41
C THR A 6 7.94 70.92 -4.80
N ILE A 7 7.07 70.26 -5.56
CA ILE A 7 5.90 69.55 -5.03
C ILE A 7 6.09 68.07 -5.32
N PHE A 8 6.38 67.33 -4.25
CA PHE A 8 6.28 65.87 -4.17
C PHE A 8 4.79 65.52 -4.09
N LEU A 9 4.24 64.83 -5.10
CA LEU A 9 2.93 64.21 -4.99
C LEU A 9 3.11 62.72 -4.69
N ILE A 10 3.15 62.39 -3.40
CA ILE A 10 2.96 61.04 -2.90
C ILE A 10 1.44 60.80 -2.90
N GLY A 11 0.96 60.08 -3.92
CA GLY A 11 -0.39 59.55 -3.99
C GLY A 11 -0.31 58.03 -3.87
N VAL A 12 -0.55 57.54 -2.66
CA VAL A 12 -0.52 56.14 -2.23
C VAL A 12 -1.35 55.25 -3.16
N LEU A 13 -0.69 54.49 -4.04
CA LEU A 13 -1.25 53.23 -4.53
C LEU A 13 -1.21 52.27 -3.34
N GLY A 14 -2.38 51.96 -2.78
CA GLY A 14 -2.54 50.83 -1.88
C GLY A 14 -2.20 49.54 -2.63
N LEU A 15 -0.92 49.15 -2.62
CA LEU A 15 -0.56 47.76 -2.72
C LEU A 15 -1.15 47.08 -1.49
N ALA A 16 -2.36 46.55 -1.64
CA ALA A 16 -2.78 45.45 -0.80
C ALA A 16 -1.74 44.35 -1.02
N SER A 17 -0.79 44.26 -0.10
CA SER A 17 0.10 43.12 0.04
C SER A 17 -0.82 41.93 0.34
N VAL A 18 -1.31 41.27 -0.70
CA VAL A 18 -1.81 39.91 -0.56
C VAL A 18 -0.58 39.10 -0.20
N SER A 19 -0.35 38.96 1.11
CA SER A 19 0.49 37.90 1.65
C SER A 19 -0.13 36.60 1.15
N LEU A 20 0.30 36.12 -0.01
CA LEU A 20 0.09 34.74 -0.43
C LEU A 20 0.77 33.91 0.65
N ALA A 21 -0.01 33.46 1.62
CA ALA A 21 0.44 32.50 2.61
C ALA A 21 1.07 31.34 1.83
N GLN A 22 2.35 31.06 2.09
CA GLN A 22 3.05 29.98 1.43
C GLN A 22 2.27 28.68 1.70
N LYS A 23 1.89 27.97 0.64
CA LYS A 23 1.14 26.72 0.77
C LYS A 23 1.92 25.74 1.63
N ILE A 24 1.21 25.02 2.48
CA ILE A 24 1.78 23.91 3.24
C ILE A 24 2.02 22.77 2.25
N GLU A 25 3.28 22.43 2.03
CA GLU A 25 3.65 21.33 1.14
C GLU A 25 3.63 19.99 1.90
N VAL A 26 2.94 19.01 1.33
CA VAL A 26 2.90 17.62 1.82
C VAL A 26 3.51 16.74 0.74
N VAL A 27 4.78 16.34 0.93
CA VAL A 27 5.44 15.42 0.00
C VAL A 27 4.99 14.00 0.31
N PHE A 28 4.43 13.31 -0.68
CA PHE A 28 3.93 11.95 -0.57
C PHE A 28 4.70 11.00 -1.48
N TRP A 29 5.51 10.11 -0.89
CA TRP A 29 6.17 9.03 -1.64
C TRP A 29 5.25 7.82 -1.81
N GLU A 30 5.08 7.36 -3.04
CA GLU A 30 4.12 6.30 -3.38
C GLU A 30 4.65 5.36 -4.48
N ALA A 31 4.04 4.17 -4.61
CA ALA A 31 4.45 3.14 -5.56
C ALA A 31 3.26 2.54 -6.35
N MET A 32 2.21 3.32 -6.58
CA MET A 32 1.02 2.91 -7.29
C MET A 32 1.24 2.93 -8.81
N GLU A 33 1.30 1.74 -9.39
CA GLU A 33 1.54 1.56 -10.82
C GLU A 33 0.25 1.68 -11.66
N ALA A 34 0.41 2.00 -12.94
CA ALA A 34 -0.63 1.97 -13.95
C ALA A 34 -1.93 2.71 -13.53
N LYS A 35 -3.06 2.00 -13.55
CA LYS A 35 -4.38 2.58 -13.24
C LYS A 35 -4.48 3.06 -11.79
N LEU A 36 -3.74 2.44 -10.86
CA LEU A 36 -3.74 2.88 -9.46
C LEU A 36 -3.06 4.23 -9.33
N GLY A 37 -1.90 4.44 -9.98
CA GLY A 37 -1.19 5.72 -9.98
C GLY A 37 -2.02 6.84 -10.60
N THR A 38 -2.68 6.57 -11.73
CA THR A 38 -3.59 7.55 -12.37
C THR A 38 -4.77 7.91 -11.45
N THR A 39 -5.30 6.94 -10.71
CA THR A 39 -6.39 7.16 -9.76
C THR A 39 -5.92 8.00 -8.57
N LEU A 40 -4.75 7.70 -8.02
CA LEU A 40 -4.15 8.47 -6.93
C LEU A 40 -3.89 9.93 -7.36
N GLN A 41 -3.34 10.15 -8.55
CA GLN A 41 -3.15 11.50 -9.08
C GLN A 41 -4.48 12.28 -9.12
N THR A 42 -5.55 11.63 -9.61
CA THR A 42 -6.89 12.25 -9.67
C THR A 42 -7.39 12.64 -8.27
N ILE A 43 -7.23 11.75 -7.29
CA ILE A 43 -7.64 12.02 -5.89
C ILE A 43 -6.82 13.19 -5.32
N THR A 44 -5.51 13.22 -5.57
CA THR A 44 -4.63 14.30 -5.12
C THR A 44 -4.98 15.64 -5.77
N ASP A 45 -5.30 15.66 -7.06
CA ASP A 45 -5.70 16.88 -7.76
C ASP A 45 -7.01 17.45 -7.20
N LEU A 46 -7.97 16.57 -6.88
CA LEU A 46 -9.21 16.97 -6.20
C LEU A 46 -8.93 17.56 -4.81
N PHE A 47 -8.11 16.88 -4.01
CA PHE A 47 -7.72 17.38 -2.70
C PHE A 47 -7.04 18.75 -2.77
N ASN A 48 -6.06 18.92 -3.67
CA ASN A 48 -5.33 20.18 -3.85
C ASN A 48 -6.25 21.32 -4.33
N LYS A 49 -7.28 20.99 -5.11
CA LYS A 49 -8.30 21.95 -5.55
C LYS A 49 -9.22 22.39 -4.41
N GLU A 50 -9.62 21.45 -3.55
CA GLU A 50 -10.51 21.72 -2.41
C GLU A 50 -9.78 22.41 -1.24
N ASN A 51 -8.46 22.25 -1.16
CA ASN A 51 -7.62 22.75 -0.07
C ASN A 51 -6.54 23.71 -0.59
N PRO A 52 -6.89 24.96 -0.99
CA PRO A 52 -5.95 25.85 -1.69
C PRO A 52 -4.71 26.24 -0.86
N ASN A 53 -4.75 26.07 0.45
CA ASN A 53 -3.65 26.36 1.37
C ASN A 53 -2.68 25.16 1.56
N ILE A 54 -3.02 23.98 1.02
CA ILE A 54 -2.22 22.76 1.12
C ILE A 54 -1.91 22.27 -0.29
N GLU A 55 -0.68 21.80 -0.51
CA GLU A 55 -0.27 21.18 -1.76
C GLU A 55 0.35 19.81 -1.48
N VAL A 56 -0.38 18.76 -1.83
CA VAL A 56 0.13 17.39 -1.82
C VAL A 56 0.89 17.16 -3.13
N LYS A 57 2.18 16.83 -3.00
CA LYS A 57 3.08 16.49 -4.11
C LYS A 57 3.36 14.99 -4.12
N LEU A 58 2.78 14.28 -5.09
CA LEU A 58 3.07 12.87 -5.31
C LEU A 58 4.48 12.70 -5.89
N VAL A 59 5.22 11.75 -5.34
CA VAL A 59 6.52 11.32 -5.83
C VAL A 59 6.47 9.81 -6.03
N PHE A 60 6.28 9.39 -7.27
CA PHE A 60 6.33 7.99 -7.65
C PHE A 60 7.75 7.43 -7.49
N VAL A 61 7.88 6.35 -6.74
CA VAL A 61 9.16 5.66 -6.46
C VAL A 61 9.16 4.27 -7.08
N GLY A 62 8.66 4.15 -8.33
CA GLY A 62 8.73 2.92 -9.11
C GLY A 62 7.82 1.81 -8.55
N ASN A 63 8.33 1.00 -7.64
CA ASN A 63 7.57 -0.10 -7.05
C ASN A 63 7.78 -0.17 -5.53
N GLY A 64 7.08 -1.11 -4.88
CA GLY A 64 7.19 -1.31 -3.44
C GLY A 64 8.63 -1.48 -2.95
N ASP A 65 9.41 -2.37 -3.56
CA ASP A 65 10.77 -2.67 -3.10
C ASP A 65 11.72 -1.45 -3.23
N GLN A 66 11.54 -0.66 -4.29
CA GLN A 66 12.28 0.60 -4.48
C GLN A 66 11.86 1.67 -3.47
N LEU A 67 10.56 1.77 -3.19
CA LEU A 67 10.02 2.66 -2.17
C LEU A 67 10.56 2.31 -0.78
N ASP A 68 10.56 1.03 -0.41
CA ASP A 68 11.15 0.55 0.86
C ASP A 68 12.60 0.99 1.02
N SER A 69 13.41 0.67 0.02
CA SER A 69 14.83 0.97 -0.01
C SER A 69 15.08 2.48 0.15
N LYS A 70 14.26 3.31 -0.51
CA LYS A 70 14.34 4.77 -0.41
C LYS A 70 13.94 5.27 0.97
N ILE A 71 12.87 4.74 1.56
CA ILE A 71 12.41 5.12 2.91
C ILE A 71 13.47 4.77 3.95
N LEU A 72 14.03 3.56 3.90
CA LEU A 72 15.08 3.14 4.84
C LEU A 72 16.34 4.00 4.73
N ALA A 73 16.78 4.31 3.50
CA ALA A 73 17.92 5.21 3.29
C ALA A 73 17.62 6.64 3.80
N ALA A 74 16.43 7.16 3.52
CA ALA A 74 16.00 8.48 3.94
C ALA A 74 15.82 8.60 5.47
N ALA A 75 15.39 7.54 6.15
CA ALA A 75 15.33 7.49 7.61
C ALA A 75 16.72 7.68 8.23
N GLN A 76 17.74 6.99 7.69
CA GLN A 76 19.12 7.14 8.15
C GLN A 76 19.70 8.52 7.82
N ALA A 77 19.37 9.06 6.65
CA ALA A 77 19.80 10.40 6.24
C ALA A 77 19.01 11.54 6.91
N LYS A 78 17.93 11.24 7.63
CA LYS A 78 16.98 12.21 8.20
C LYS A 78 16.34 13.12 7.14
N THR A 79 16.00 12.55 5.99
CA THR A 79 15.39 13.23 4.83
C THR A 79 14.08 12.57 4.40
N LEU A 80 13.29 12.07 5.35
CA LEU A 80 12.00 11.43 5.09
C LEU A 80 10.99 12.43 4.49
N PRO A 81 10.02 11.97 3.68
CA PRO A 81 8.93 12.81 3.21
C PRO A 81 7.93 13.10 4.34
N THR A 82 6.95 13.98 4.06
CA THR A 82 5.85 14.24 4.99
C THR A 82 5.01 12.97 5.23
N ILE A 83 4.69 12.25 4.16
CA ILE A 83 4.01 10.94 4.21
C ILE A 83 4.60 9.99 3.17
N ALA A 84 4.54 8.69 3.45
CA ALA A 84 4.96 7.67 2.51
C ALA A 84 4.01 6.47 2.59
N GLN A 85 3.80 5.82 1.45
CA GLN A 85 3.17 4.51 1.44
C GLN A 85 4.15 3.49 2.01
N VAL A 86 3.71 2.71 2.99
CA VAL A 86 4.52 1.70 3.67
C VAL A 86 3.76 0.39 3.76
N TYR A 87 4.43 -0.75 3.58
CA TYR A 87 3.85 -2.00 4.03
C TYR A 87 3.97 -2.12 5.56
N PRO A 88 2.99 -2.75 6.23
CA PRO A 88 3.01 -2.91 7.69
C PRO A 88 4.29 -3.55 8.23
N ALA A 89 4.89 -4.48 7.47
CA ALA A 89 6.14 -5.14 7.85
C ALA A 89 7.34 -4.17 8.00
N TRP A 90 7.34 -3.05 7.28
CA TRP A 90 8.40 -2.04 7.36
C TRP A 90 8.16 -1.05 8.50
N ALA A 91 6.89 -0.75 8.78
CA ALA A 91 6.51 0.24 9.78
C ALA A 91 7.14 -0.06 11.15
N GLY A 92 7.24 -1.33 11.54
CA GLY A 92 7.85 -1.73 12.80
C GLY A 92 9.27 -1.21 13.02
N SER A 93 10.13 -1.28 12.00
CA SER A 93 11.54 -0.82 12.12
C SER A 93 11.66 0.70 12.14
N LEU A 94 10.78 1.40 11.42
CA LEU A 94 10.71 2.88 11.40
C LEU A 94 10.15 3.42 12.72
N VAL A 95 9.14 2.75 13.28
CA VAL A 95 8.57 3.05 14.60
C VAL A 95 9.62 2.85 15.69
N ALA A 96 10.38 1.75 15.66
CA ALA A 96 11.47 1.50 16.61
C ALA A 96 12.58 2.56 16.55
N GLN A 97 12.80 3.19 15.39
CA GLN A 97 13.74 4.30 15.21
C GLN A 97 13.17 5.66 15.68
N GLY A 98 11.89 5.73 16.04
CA GLY A 98 11.22 6.95 16.49
C GLY A 98 11.01 7.99 15.39
N VAL A 99 11.02 7.57 14.11
CA VAL A 99 10.88 8.48 12.95
C VAL A 99 9.46 8.57 12.39
N VAL A 100 8.50 7.90 13.01
CA VAL A 100 7.09 7.84 12.58
C VAL A 100 6.21 8.51 13.62
N THR A 101 5.40 9.47 13.19
CA THR A 101 4.39 10.10 14.05
C THR A 101 3.25 9.11 14.33
N PRO A 102 2.84 8.91 15.60
CA PRO A 102 1.68 8.08 15.93
C PRO A 102 0.39 8.68 15.34
N MET A 103 -0.39 7.89 14.60
CA MET A 103 -1.66 8.31 14.02
C MET A 103 -2.74 8.54 15.09
N ASP A 104 -2.68 7.81 16.19
CA ASP A 104 -3.56 7.98 17.35
C ASP A 104 -3.28 9.27 18.14
N SER A 105 -2.23 10.01 17.81
CA SER A 105 -1.97 11.35 18.38
C SER A 105 -2.79 12.47 17.74
N PHE A 106 -3.40 12.24 16.57
CA PHE A 106 -4.23 13.22 15.88
C PHE A 106 -5.63 13.27 16.51
N SER A 107 -6.15 14.48 16.74
CA SER A 107 -7.42 14.70 17.45
C SER A 107 -8.64 14.08 16.77
N ASP A 108 -8.59 13.90 15.46
CA ASP A 108 -9.65 13.34 14.61
C ASP A 108 -9.47 11.85 14.33
N PHE A 109 -8.40 11.22 14.84
CA PHE A 109 -8.09 9.82 14.57
C PHE A 109 -9.25 8.87 14.87
N SER A 110 -9.91 9.03 16.02
CA SER A 110 -11.03 8.15 16.39
C SER A 110 -12.20 8.23 15.41
N THR A 111 -12.46 9.41 14.84
CA THR A 111 -13.51 9.63 13.84
C THR A 111 -13.15 8.99 12.49
N VAL A 112 -11.87 9.04 12.10
CA VAL A 112 -11.40 8.36 10.89
C VAL A 112 -11.42 6.84 11.09
N ALA A 113 -10.89 6.36 12.22
CA ALA A 113 -10.81 4.94 12.54
C ALA A 113 -12.19 4.27 12.62
N SER A 114 -13.22 4.97 13.12
CA SER A 114 -14.59 4.43 13.19
C SER A 114 -15.24 4.16 11.82
N GLN A 115 -14.68 4.72 10.74
CA GLN A 115 -15.16 4.48 9.37
C GLN A 115 -14.54 3.24 8.73
N LEU A 116 -13.55 2.63 9.40
CA LEU A 116 -12.82 1.47 8.91
C LEU A 116 -13.21 0.21 9.68
N TYR A 117 -13.04 -0.95 9.04
CA TYR A 117 -13.23 -2.22 9.74
C TYR A 117 -12.19 -2.35 10.87
N PRO A 118 -12.60 -2.76 12.09
CA PRO A 118 -11.66 -2.87 13.23
C PRO A 118 -10.43 -3.71 12.91
N SER A 119 -10.62 -4.83 12.20
CA SER A 119 -9.53 -5.73 11.79
C SER A 119 -8.49 -5.08 10.89
N ILE A 120 -8.84 -4.01 10.16
CA ILE A 120 -7.89 -3.26 9.30
C ILE A 120 -7.09 -2.27 10.15
N ILE A 121 -7.73 -1.60 11.12
CA ILE A 121 -7.03 -0.71 12.06
C ILE A 121 -6.06 -1.51 12.93
N ASP A 122 -6.45 -2.69 13.39
CA ASP A 122 -5.60 -3.56 14.22
C ASP A 122 -4.29 -3.94 13.53
N MET A 123 -4.27 -4.06 12.18
CA MET A 123 -3.04 -4.31 11.43
C MET A 123 -2.04 -3.15 11.46
N SER A 124 -2.51 -1.96 11.84
CA SER A 124 -1.70 -0.74 11.96
C SER A 124 -1.15 -0.54 13.37
N ASN A 125 -1.48 -1.45 14.31
CA ASN A 125 -0.97 -1.44 15.67
C ASN A 125 0.47 -1.99 15.70
N VAL A 126 1.40 -1.19 16.24
CA VAL A 126 2.78 -1.57 16.48
C VAL A 126 3.09 -1.25 17.93
N ASN A 127 3.44 -2.27 18.72
CA ASN A 127 3.80 -2.14 20.15
C ASN A 127 2.76 -1.37 20.99
N GLY A 128 1.47 -1.50 20.68
CA GLY A 128 0.38 -0.89 21.45
C GLY A 128 -0.05 0.51 20.98
N GLY A 129 0.59 1.09 19.96
CA GLY A 129 0.17 2.35 19.32
C GLY A 129 -0.17 2.18 17.85
N VAL A 130 -0.97 3.09 17.28
CA VAL A 130 -1.32 3.08 15.85
C VAL A 130 -0.40 4.05 15.10
N TYR A 131 0.44 3.54 14.19
CA TYR A 131 1.47 4.34 13.51
C TYR A 131 1.26 4.51 12.01
N THR A 132 0.31 3.77 11.43
CA THR A 132 -0.02 3.86 10.02
C THR A 132 -1.53 3.99 9.85
N LEU A 133 -1.94 4.59 8.73
CA LEU A 133 -3.34 4.63 8.34
C LEU A 133 -3.53 3.70 7.13
N PRO A 134 -4.51 2.80 7.14
CA PRO A 134 -4.78 1.94 5.99
C PRO A 134 -5.11 2.76 4.74
N PHE A 135 -4.24 2.68 3.74
CA PHE A 135 -4.40 3.39 2.46
C PHE A 135 -5.14 2.53 1.42
N ASN A 136 -4.75 1.27 1.29
CA ASN A 136 -5.41 0.28 0.46
C ASN A 136 -5.18 -1.13 1.05
N GLN A 137 -6.10 -2.05 0.77
CA GLN A 137 -6.01 -3.44 1.23
C GLN A 137 -6.19 -4.39 0.05
N SER A 138 -5.42 -5.48 0.04
CA SER A 138 -5.53 -6.54 -0.96
C SER A 138 -5.84 -7.88 -0.28
N ILE A 139 -6.63 -8.70 -0.96
CA ILE A 139 -6.91 -10.09 -0.57
C ILE A 139 -6.55 -11.02 -1.72
N TYR A 140 -6.15 -12.24 -1.40
CA TYR A 140 -5.97 -13.28 -2.41
C TYR A 140 -7.33 -13.82 -2.83
N VAL A 141 -7.56 -13.88 -4.12
CA VAL A 141 -8.76 -14.46 -4.73
C VAL A 141 -8.38 -15.42 -5.84
N LEU A 142 -9.20 -16.44 -6.06
CA LEU A 142 -9.07 -17.34 -7.20
C LEU A 142 -9.81 -16.74 -8.39
N TYR A 143 -9.06 -16.38 -9.43
CA TYR A 143 -9.64 -16.07 -10.73
C TYR A 143 -9.73 -17.36 -11.56
N TYR A 144 -10.88 -17.57 -12.20
CA TYR A 144 -11.10 -18.71 -13.08
C TYR A 144 -11.76 -18.28 -14.40
N ARG A 145 -11.75 -19.17 -15.41
CA ARG A 145 -12.40 -18.96 -16.71
C ARG A 145 -13.73 -19.71 -16.73
N PRO A 146 -14.89 -19.03 -16.66
CA PRO A 146 -16.19 -19.71 -16.59
C PRO A 146 -16.45 -20.70 -17.72
N LEU A 147 -16.12 -20.33 -18.96
CA LEU A 147 -16.28 -21.21 -20.13
C LEU A 147 -15.47 -22.50 -20.03
N MET A 148 -14.29 -22.47 -19.41
CA MET A 148 -13.48 -23.69 -19.24
C MET A 148 -14.09 -24.62 -18.19
N PHE A 149 -14.67 -24.04 -17.13
CA PHE A 149 -15.37 -24.79 -16.09
C PHE A 149 -16.64 -25.45 -16.65
N GLU A 150 -17.43 -24.70 -17.42
CA GLU A 150 -18.63 -25.20 -18.11
C GLU A 150 -18.29 -26.35 -19.08
N GLN A 151 -17.28 -26.18 -19.93
CA GLN A 151 -16.83 -27.21 -20.87
C GLN A 151 -16.33 -28.49 -20.18
N ALA A 152 -15.75 -28.36 -18.98
CA ALA A 152 -15.28 -29.48 -18.18
C ALA A 152 -16.36 -30.05 -17.25
N GLY A 153 -17.55 -29.44 -17.19
CA GLY A 153 -18.64 -29.88 -16.31
C GLY A 153 -18.35 -29.73 -14.81
N ILE A 154 -17.50 -28.76 -14.42
CA ILE A 154 -17.08 -28.52 -13.04
C ILE A 154 -17.57 -27.16 -12.51
N THR A 155 -17.64 -27.03 -11.19
CA THR A 155 -18.00 -25.78 -10.49
C THR A 155 -16.80 -25.20 -9.75
N PRO A 156 -16.75 -23.88 -9.47
CA PRO A 156 -15.63 -23.28 -8.75
C PRO A 156 -15.33 -23.99 -7.42
N PRO A 157 -14.05 -24.33 -7.15
CA PRO A 157 -13.69 -25.16 -6.01
C PRO A 157 -13.91 -24.42 -4.69
N LYS A 158 -14.30 -25.18 -3.67
CA LYS A 158 -14.48 -24.76 -2.27
C LYS A 158 -13.38 -25.30 -1.36
N THR A 159 -12.62 -26.29 -1.82
CA THR A 159 -11.52 -26.90 -1.07
C THR A 159 -10.23 -26.95 -1.89
N MET A 160 -9.10 -27.12 -1.21
CA MET A 160 -7.80 -27.29 -1.88
C MET A 160 -7.74 -28.58 -2.70
N ASP A 161 -8.41 -29.64 -2.26
CA ASP A 161 -8.48 -30.91 -3.00
C ASP A 161 -9.30 -30.76 -4.29
N GLU A 162 -10.45 -30.06 -4.22
CA GLU A 162 -11.21 -29.70 -5.42
C GLU A 162 -10.38 -28.84 -6.37
N LEU A 163 -9.65 -27.84 -5.85
CA LEU A 163 -8.77 -26.99 -6.67
C LEU A 163 -7.69 -27.82 -7.39
N ALA A 164 -7.06 -28.78 -6.71
CA ALA A 164 -6.08 -29.68 -7.32
C ALA A 164 -6.70 -30.57 -8.40
N ASN A 165 -7.92 -31.06 -8.18
CA ASN A 165 -8.63 -31.89 -9.15
C ASN A 165 -9.06 -31.08 -10.38
N ASP A 166 -9.62 -29.90 -10.17
CA ASP A 166 -9.99 -28.97 -11.24
C ASP A 166 -8.75 -28.57 -12.06
N ALA A 167 -7.63 -28.29 -11.42
CA ALA A 167 -6.37 -27.98 -12.09
C ALA A 167 -5.91 -29.14 -13.00
N LYS A 168 -6.06 -30.39 -12.57
CA LYS A 168 -5.74 -31.56 -13.41
C LYS A 168 -6.70 -31.69 -14.59
N LEU A 169 -8.00 -31.53 -14.37
CA LEU A 169 -9.03 -31.61 -15.42
C LEU A 169 -8.85 -30.51 -16.48
N LEU A 170 -8.45 -29.32 -16.06
CA LEU A 170 -8.27 -28.16 -16.94
C LEU A 170 -6.90 -28.16 -17.66
N THR A 171 -5.97 -29.00 -17.21
CA THR A 171 -4.65 -29.15 -17.85
C THR A 171 -4.78 -29.94 -19.16
N VAL A 172 -4.18 -29.42 -20.24
CA VAL A 172 -4.21 -30.05 -21.57
C VAL A 172 -2.80 -30.39 -21.99
N VAL A 173 -2.58 -31.67 -22.33
CA VAL A 173 -1.33 -32.19 -22.88
C VAL A 173 -1.57 -32.61 -24.32
N GLN A 174 -0.76 -32.12 -25.24
CA GLN A 174 -0.76 -32.49 -26.66
C GLN A 174 0.65 -32.88 -27.08
N ASN A 175 0.81 -34.04 -27.73
CA ASN A 175 2.11 -34.56 -28.17
C ASN A 175 3.17 -34.59 -27.05
N GLY A 176 2.75 -34.99 -25.83
CA GLY A 176 3.62 -35.05 -24.66
C GLY A 176 4.02 -33.69 -24.07
N LYS A 177 3.45 -32.57 -24.55
CA LYS A 177 3.71 -31.22 -24.01
C LYS A 177 2.44 -30.62 -23.42
N THR A 178 2.57 -30.03 -22.23
CA THR A 178 1.48 -29.24 -21.65
C THR A 178 1.28 -27.97 -22.46
N VAL A 179 0.11 -27.83 -23.09
CA VAL A 179 -0.29 -26.65 -23.88
C VAL A 179 -1.23 -25.73 -23.10
N ARG A 180 -1.79 -26.20 -21.99
CA ARG A 180 -2.55 -25.40 -21.02
C ARG A 180 -2.34 -25.95 -19.62
N TYR A 181 -1.98 -25.09 -18.68
CA TYR A 181 -1.97 -25.41 -17.25
C TYR A 181 -3.34 -25.05 -16.66
N GLY A 182 -3.95 -25.95 -15.90
CA GLY A 182 -5.24 -25.70 -15.25
C GLY A 182 -5.17 -24.76 -14.03
N LEU A 183 -3.97 -24.51 -13.53
CA LEU A 183 -3.71 -23.62 -12.39
C LEU A 183 -2.36 -22.92 -12.58
N GLY A 184 -2.30 -21.66 -12.16
CA GLY A 184 -1.08 -20.86 -12.19
C GLY A 184 -0.94 -20.06 -10.91
N PHE A 185 0.29 -20.01 -10.40
CA PHE A 185 0.63 -19.25 -9.21
C PHE A 185 1.75 -18.27 -9.51
N ARG A 186 1.75 -17.15 -8.79
CA ARG A 186 2.91 -16.27 -8.73
C ARG A 186 3.83 -16.79 -7.62
N THR A 187 5.08 -17.10 -7.93
CA THR A 187 6.07 -17.59 -6.97
C THR A 187 6.50 -16.46 -6.02
N THR A 188 5.68 -16.21 -5.01
CA THR A 188 5.89 -15.15 -4.02
C THR A 188 5.66 -15.71 -2.63
N TYR A 189 6.32 -15.09 -1.64
CA TYR A 189 6.09 -15.36 -0.24
C TYR A 189 4.60 -15.27 0.12
N GLY A 190 3.91 -14.25 -0.39
CA GLY A 190 2.49 -14.05 -0.09
C GLY A 190 1.57 -15.16 -0.62
N VAL A 191 1.82 -15.70 -1.82
CA VAL A 191 1.06 -16.86 -2.33
C VAL A 191 1.34 -18.10 -1.51
N LEU A 192 2.61 -18.37 -1.16
CA LEU A 192 2.96 -19.47 -0.28
C LEU A 192 2.25 -19.35 1.08
N THR A 193 2.23 -18.16 1.67
CA THR A 193 1.51 -17.92 2.94
C THR A 193 0.01 -18.14 2.79
N ALA A 194 -0.60 -17.65 1.71
CA ALA A 194 -2.03 -17.82 1.46
C ALA A 194 -2.43 -19.29 1.34
N VAL A 195 -1.64 -20.10 0.61
CA VAL A 195 -1.85 -21.54 0.46
C VAL A 195 -1.58 -22.26 1.79
N ALA A 196 -0.49 -21.93 2.47
CA ALA A 196 -0.16 -22.54 3.76
C ALA A 196 -1.25 -22.35 4.81
N ARG A 197 -1.91 -21.18 4.83
CA ARG A 197 -3.06 -20.94 5.71
C ARG A 197 -4.24 -21.87 5.44
N GLN A 198 -4.44 -22.34 4.21
CA GLN A 198 -5.49 -23.32 3.90
C GLN A 198 -5.22 -24.69 4.54
N PHE A 199 -3.95 -24.99 4.83
CA PHE A 199 -3.53 -26.21 5.54
C PHE A 199 -3.31 -25.98 7.04
N GLY A 200 -3.70 -24.81 7.59
CA GLY A 200 -3.47 -24.46 8.99
C GLY A 200 -2.04 -23.99 9.31
N GLY A 201 -1.21 -23.76 8.28
CA GLY A 201 0.13 -23.20 8.39
C GLY A 201 0.16 -21.68 8.19
N GLY A 202 1.26 -21.18 7.61
CA GLY A 202 1.44 -19.76 7.27
C GLY A 202 1.84 -18.85 8.45
N LYS A 203 2.15 -19.46 9.60
CA LYS A 203 2.90 -18.83 10.70
C LYS A 203 4.34 -19.36 10.64
N TYR A 204 5.31 -18.47 10.52
CA TYR A 204 6.72 -18.84 10.30
C TYR A 204 7.63 -18.54 11.50
N ILE A 205 7.15 -17.74 12.45
CA ILE A 205 7.85 -17.38 13.67
C ILE A 205 6.84 -17.45 14.82
N THR A 206 7.18 -18.11 15.93
CA THR A 206 6.36 -18.12 17.15
C THR A 206 6.47 -16.80 17.90
N PRO A 207 5.56 -16.48 18.85
CA PRO A 207 5.71 -15.30 19.70
C PRO A 207 7.04 -15.23 20.45
N GLU A 208 7.64 -16.38 20.76
CA GLU A 208 8.94 -16.53 21.43
C GLU A 208 10.13 -16.41 20.46
N GLY A 209 9.89 -16.21 19.16
CA GLY A 209 10.92 -16.02 18.14
C GLY A 209 11.43 -17.31 17.48
N SER A 210 10.84 -18.48 17.76
CA SER A 210 11.27 -19.74 17.15
C SER A 210 10.76 -19.87 15.72
N LEU A 211 11.58 -20.38 14.80
CA LEU A 211 11.20 -20.58 13.40
C LEU A 211 10.30 -21.81 13.23
N THR A 212 9.20 -21.65 12.48
CA THR A 212 8.23 -22.71 12.18
C THR A 212 8.01 -22.89 10.68
N ILE A 213 8.94 -22.40 9.85
CA ILE A 213 8.82 -22.43 8.39
C ILE A 213 8.66 -23.84 7.82
N ASN A 214 9.26 -24.84 8.45
CA ASN A 214 9.21 -26.25 8.06
C ASN A 214 8.12 -27.05 8.80
N SER A 215 7.10 -26.41 9.37
CA SER A 215 5.99 -27.14 10.00
C SER A 215 5.34 -28.13 9.02
N PRO A 216 4.75 -29.25 9.50
CA PRO A 216 4.08 -30.21 8.63
C PRO A 216 3.05 -29.57 7.68
N GLN A 217 2.30 -28.57 8.18
CA GLN A 217 1.31 -27.82 7.40
C GLN A 217 1.96 -26.99 6.28
N ASN A 218 3.10 -26.35 6.55
CA ASN A 218 3.84 -25.60 5.54
C ASN A 218 4.48 -26.52 4.49
N VAL A 219 4.96 -27.70 4.90
CA VAL A 219 5.47 -28.73 3.98
C VAL A 219 4.34 -29.26 3.09
N GLN A 220 3.16 -29.50 3.65
CA GLN A 220 1.98 -29.91 2.88
C GLN A 220 1.59 -28.84 1.84
N ALA A 221 1.60 -27.57 2.23
CA ALA A 221 1.34 -26.45 1.33
C ALA A 221 2.37 -26.33 0.20
N LEU A 222 3.65 -26.56 0.50
CA LEU A 222 4.70 -26.56 -0.52
C LEU A 222 4.59 -27.77 -1.45
N THR A 223 4.15 -28.92 -0.94
CA THR A 223 3.93 -30.14 -1.74
C THR A 223 2.71 -30.01 -2.65
N PHE A 224 1.74 -29.19 -2.26
CA PHE A 224 0.57 -28.86 -3.08
C PHE A 224 0.94 -28.00 -4.32
N LEU A 225 1.90 -27.08 -4.16
CA LEU A 225 2.34 -26.13 -5.20
C LEU A 225 3.25 -26.79 -6.24
#